data_AF-A0A1V6I659-F1
#
_entry.id   AF-A0A1V6I659-F1
#
_cell.length_a   1.000
_cell.length_b   1.000
_cell.length_c   1.000
_cell.angle_alpha   90.00
_cell.angle_beta   90.00
_cell.angle_gamma   90.00
#
_symmetry.space_group_name_H-M   'P 1'
#
loop_
_entity.id
_entity.type
_entity.pdbx_description
1 polymer ?
#
loop_
_entity_poly.entity_id
_entity_poly.type
_entity_poly.pdbx_seq_one_letter_code
_entity_poly.pdbx_strand_id
1 'polypeptide(L)'
;MKTTFLIIAIAFLSITAYADNNKSSKNVKTNKTEAVEKANFVNVSGIITDKKSNESLAGASIYIDGTKYYSDLDGNFTIQNIKPGKHTVKVEFISYQSVEMEMDIRTNQEINIDLVQE
;
A
#
# COMPACT_ATOMS: atom_id res chain seq x y z
N MET A 1 39.89 -6.80 0.98
CA MET A 1 39.80 -5.80 -0.10
C MET A 1 38.66 -4.86 0.22
N LYS A 2 38.94 -3.57 0.33
CA LYS A 2 37.97 -2.50 0.58
C LYS A 2 37.57 -1.94 -0.77
N THR A 3 36.28 -1.90 -1.11
CA THR A 3 35.79 -1.06 -2.20
C THR A 3 34.57 -0.30 -1.70
N THR A 4 34.83 0.99 -1.55
CA THR A 4 34.04 2.06 -0.98
C THR A 4 32.82 2.42 -1.85
N PHE A 5 31.74 2.77 -1.17
CA PHE A 5 30.57 3.46 -1.73
C PHE A 5 30.98 4.78 -2.40
N LEU A 6 30.48 5.01 -3.63
CA LEU A 6 30.61 6.28 -4.34
C LEU A 6 29.30 7.06 -4.19
N ILE A 7 29.31 8.10 -3.36
CA ILE A 7 28.24 9.09 -3.25
C ILE A 7 28.49 10.13 -4.35
N ILE A 8 27.57 10.25 -5.31
CA ILE A 8 27.54 11.39 -6.22
C ILE A 8 26.51 12.38 -5.68
N ALA A 9 27.04 13.43 -5.06
CA ALA A 9 26.30 14.63 -4.71
C ALA A 9 26.05 15.46 -5.98
N ILE A 10 24.79 15.74 -6.29
CA ILE A 10 24.44 16.82 -7.22
C ILE A 10 23.48 17.74 -6.46
N ALA A 11 24.03 18.87 -6.02
CA ALA A 11 23.30 19.99 -5.48
C ALA A 11 22.57 20.71 -6.61
N PHE A 12 21.24 20.61 -6.65
CA PHE A 12 20.41 21.53 -7.43
C PHE A 12 20.04 22.73 -6.56
N LEU A 13 20.87 23.77 -6.64
CA LEU A 13 20.51 25.14 -6.25
C LEU A 13 19.74 25.76 -7.42
N SER A 14 18.44 25.97 -7.26
CA SER A 14 17.69 26.94 -8.06
C SER A 14 16.79 27.77 -7.14
N ILE A 15 17.24 28.99 -6.90
CA ILE A 15 16.49 30.05 -6.24
C ILE A 15 15.65 30.74 -7.31
N THR A 16 14.34 30.85 -7.11
CA THR A 16 13.55 31.90 -7.74
C THR A 16 12.80 32.67 -6.66
N ALA A 17 13.23 33.91 -6.45
CA ALA A 17 12.56 34.88 -5.61
C ALA A 17 11.47 35.57 -6.44
N TYR A 18 10.22 35.49 -6.01
CA TYR A 18 9.16 36.38 -6.46
C TYR A 18 8.61 37.12 -5.23
N ALA A 19 8.84 38.43 -5.20
CA ALA A 19 8.19 39.36 -4.29
C ALA A 19 6.96 39.92 -4.98
N ASP A 20 5.78 39.72 -4.40
CA ASP A 20 4.56 40.44 -4.75
C ASP A 20 4.03 41.14 -3.48
N ASN A 21 3.78 42.43 -3.61
CA ASN A 21 3.46 43.36 -2.54
C ASN A 21 2.24 44.18 -2.95
N ASN A 22 1.04 43.74 -2.56
CA ASN A 22 -0.16 44.56 -2.59
C ASN A 22 -1.10 44.34 -1.38
N LYS A 23 -0.97 45.27 -0.44
CA LYS A 23 -2.00 45.96 0.37
C LYS A 23 -3.35 45.25 0.70
N SER A 24 -3.43 44.77 1.95
CA SER A 24 -4.52 44.92 2.93
C SER A 24 -5.92 45.42 2.48
N SER A 25 -6.98 44.62 2.67
CA SER A 25 -8.02 44.84 3.71
C SER A 25 -9.08 43.72 3.77
N LYS A 26 -9.71 43.59 4.94
CA LYS A 26 -10.45 42.47 5.58
C LYS A 26 -11.88 42.14 5.06
N ASN A 27 -12.33 40.97 5.54
CA ASN A 27 -13.69 40.41 5.71
C ASN A 27 -14.20 39.57 4.52
N VAL A 28 -14.46 38.26 4.63
CA VAL A 28 -15.27 37.56 5.64
C VAL A 28 -14.79 36.10 5.79
N LYS A 29 -14.77 35.61 7.03
CA LYS A 29 -14.60 34.18 7.36
C LYS A 29 -15.71 33.36 6.69
N THR A 30 -15.35 32.41 5.83
CA THR A 30 -15.79 31.01 5.88
C THR A 30 -14.87 30.23 4.94
N ASN A 31 -13.61 30.08 5.34
CA ASN A 31 -12.76 29.08 4.72
C ASN A 31 -13.24 27.73 5.22
N LYS A 32 -13.95 27.03 4.34
CA LYS A 32 -13.97 25.58 4.25
C LYS A 32 -12.52 25.11 4.20
N THR A 33 -11.91 24.94 5.37
CA THR A 33 -10.55 24.41 5.50
C THR A 33 -10.65 22.90 5.36
N GLU A 34 -10.34 22.46 4.15
CA GLU A 34 -9.50 21.31 3.88
C GLU A 34 -8.56 21.01 5.06
N ALA A 35 -8.98 20.12 5.95
CA ALA A 35 -8.04 19.20 6.55
C ALA A 35 -7.90 18.07 5.54
N VAL A 36 -6.99 18.22 4.58
CA VAL A 36 -6.33 17.03 4.03
C VAL A 36 -5.57 16.46 5.23
N GLU A 37 -6.27 15.61 6.00
CA GLU A 37 -5.61 14.74 6.95
C GLU A 37 -4.48 14.08 6.18
N LYS A 38 -3.28 14.12 6.76
CA LYS A 38 -2.16 13.31 6.28
C LYS A 38 -2.66 11.87 6.30
N ALA A 39 -3.19 11.40 5.17
CA ALA A 39 -3.70 10.05 5.06
C ALA A 39 -2.47 9.15 5.11
N ASN A 40 -2.20 8.62 6.29
CA ASN A 40 -1.14 7.65 6.51
C ASN A 40 -1.61 6.34 5.89
N PHE A 41 -1.49 6.26 4.57
CA PHE A 41 -1.72 5.02 3.87
C PHE A 41 -0.69 3.98 4.29
N VAL A 42 -1.14 2.74 4.32
CA VAL A 42 -0.33 1.58 4.66
C VAL A 42 -0.39 0.56 3.53
N ASN A 43 0.54 -0.37 3.55
CA ASN A 43 0.67 -1.42 2.56
C ASN A 43 0.44 -2.79 3.19
N VAL A 44 -0.19 -3.69 2.43
CA VAL A 44 -0.26 -5.11 2.78
C VAL A 44 0.53 -5.88 1.75
N SER A 45 1.53 -6.61 2.20
CA SER A 45 2.31 -7.52 1.37
C SER A 45 2.18 -8.95 1.86
N GLY A 46 2.64 -9.90 1.05
CA GLY A 46 2.54 -11.30 1.45
C GLY A 46 2.85 -12.27 0.34
N ILE A 47 2.67 -13.55 0.66
CA ILE A 47 2.75 -14.67 -0.28
C ILE A 47 1.53 -15.58 -0.11
N ILE A 48 1.07 -16.16 -1.22
CA ILE A 48 -0.01 -17.13 -1.24
C ILE A 48 0.57 -18.47 -1.67
N THR A 49 0.34 -19.51 -0.87
CA THR A 49 0.88 -20.86 -1.15
C THR A 49 -0.18 -21.95 -1.01
N ASP A 50 0.05 -23.10 -1.65
CA ASP A 50 -0.70 -24.33 -1.32
C ASP A 50 -0.21 -24.89 0.02
N LYS A 51 -1.16 -25.18 0.91
CA LYS A 51 -0.88 -25.63 2.28
C LYS A 51 -0.10 -26.95 2.35
N LYS A 52 -0.26 -27.83 1.37
CA LYS A 52 0.29 -29.19 1.40
C LYS A 52 1.66 -29.26 0.73
N SER A 53 1.81 -28.64 -0.44
CA SER A 53 3.04 -28.66 -1.23
C SER A 53 3.97 -27.49 -0.89
N ASN A 54 3.46 -26.41 -0.28
CA ASN A 54 4.13 -25.12 -0.16
C ASN A 54 4.47 -24.48 -1.52
N GLU A 55 3.76 -24.86 -2.58
CA GLU A 55 3.91 -24.26 -3.90
C GLU A 55 3.31 -22.85 -3.91
N SER A 56 4.04 -21.89 -4.47
CA SER A 56 3.54 -20.53 -4.68
C SER A 56 2.37 -20.50 -5.67
N LEU A 57 1.30 -19.79 -5.31
CA LEU A 57 0.09 -19.71 -6.13
C LEU A 57 0.06 -18.39 -6.90
N ALA A 58 0.54 -18.45 -8.15
CA ALA A 58 0.51 -17.32 -9.06
C ALA A 58 -0.91 -17.01 -9.57
N GLY A 59 -1.28 -15.73 -9.60
CA GLY A 59 -2.60 -15.29 -10.07
C GLY A 59 -3.76 -15.58 -9.11
N ALA A 60 -3.48 -15.89 -7.84
CA ALA A 60 -4.49 -15.95 -6.80
C ALA A 60 -5.17 -14.59 -6.64
N SER A 61 -6.50 -14.59 -6.57
CA SER A 61 -7.30 -13.38 -6.45
C SER A 61 -7.36 -12.95 -4.99
N ILE A 62 -7.03 -11.69 -4.72
CA ILE A 62 -7.06 -11.09 -3.38
C ILE A 62 -8.08 -9.96 -3.41
N TYR A 63 -9.03 -9.98 -2.49
CA TYR A 63 -10.03 -8.94 -2.34
C TYR A 63 -9.81 -8.23 -1.02
N ILE A 64 -9.69 -6.89 -1.05
CA ILE A 64 -9.73 -6.04 0.14
C ILE A 64 -10.94 -5.12 0.00
N ASP A 65 -11.93 -5.28 0.89
CA ASP A 65 -13.22 -4.58 0.86
C ASP A 65 -13.89 -4.61 -0.53
N GLY A 66 -13.80 -5.76 -1.20
CA GLY A 66 -14.36 -5.97 -2.54
C GLY A 66 -13.48 -5.46 -3.70
N THR A 67 -12.37 -4.76 -3.44
CA THR A 67 -11.40 -4.38 -4.48
C THR A 67 -10.48 -5.54 -4.78
N LYS A 68 -10.36 -5.91 -6.06
CA LYS A 68 -9.63 -7.10 -6.51
C LYS A 68 -8.18 -6.81 -6.92
N TYR A 69 -7.27 -7.67 -6.49
CA TYR A 69 -5.85 -7.71 -6.79
C TYR A 69 -5.42 -9.16 -7.11
N TYR A 70 -4.17 -9.34 -7.52
CA TYR A 70 -3.61 -10.66 -7.86
C TYR A 70 -2.21 -10.84 -7.28
N SER A 71 -1.85 -12.08 -6.93
CA SER A 71 -0.46 -12.46 -6.71
C SER A 71 0.33 -12.52 -8.02
N ASP A 72 1.63 -12.28 -7.93
CA ASP A 72 2.59 -12.37 -9.02
C ASP A 72 3.01 -13.82 -9.32
N LEU A 73 4.01 -14.00 -10.19
CA LEU A 73 4.49 -15.32 -10.64
C LEU A 73 5.11 -16.16 -9.51
N ASP A 74 5.57 -15.52 -8.45
CA ASP A 74 6.17 -16.18 -7.29
C ASP A 74 5.16 -16.29 -6.13
N GLY A 75 3.88 -16.01 -6.40
CA GLY A 75 2.80 -16.03 -5.41
C GLY A 75 2.81 -14.82 -4.48
N ASN A 76 3.71 -13.85 -4.67
CA ASN A 76 3.82 -12.68 -3.82
C ASN A 76 2.81 -11.61 -4.22
N PHE A 77 2.47 -10.73 -3.28
CA PHE A 77 1.65 -9.56 -3.57
C PHE A 77 2.08 -8.35 -2.75
N THR A 78 1.75 -7.16 -3.25
CA THR A 78 1.86 -5.90 -2.51
C THR A 78 0.71 -5.00 -2.91
N ILE A 79 -0.17 -4.71 -1.96
CA ILE A 79 -1.32 -3.83 -2.12
C ILE A 79 -1.00 -2.54 -1.35
N GLN A 80 -0.96 -1.45 -2.09
CA GLN A 80 -0.62 -0.13 -1.57
C GLN A 80 -1.86 0.71 -1.35
N ASN A 81 -1.69 1.83 -0.65
CA ASN A 81 -2.75 2.83 -0.48
C ASN A 81 -3.97 2.33 0.31
N ILE A 82 -3.75 1.41 1.25
CA ILE A 82 -4.79 0.97 2.19
C ILE A 82 -4.95 2.02 3.29
N LYS A 83 -6.19 2.40 3.58
CA LYS A 83 -6.49 3.29 4.71
C LYS A 83 -6.33 2.51 6.01
N PRO A 84 -5.79 3.10 7.09
CA PRO A 84 -5.75 2.39 8.36
C PRO A 84 -7.15 2.05 8.90
N GLY A 85 -7.38 0.80 9.27
CA GLY A 85 -8.68 0.38 9.81
C GLY A 85 -8.95 -1.12 9.73
N LYS A 86 -10.21 -1.49 9.99
CA LYS A 86 -10.68 -2.86 9.81
C LYS A 86 -11.06 -3.08 8.35
N HIS A 87 -10.55 -4.16 7.78
CA HIS A 87 -10.78 -4.56 6.39
C HIS A 87 -11.18 -6.03 6.34
N THR A 88 -12.02 -6.37 5.36
CA THR A 88 -12.26 -7.77 5.00
C THR A 88 -11.31 -8.17 3.90
N VAL A 89 -10.49 -9.19 4.15
CA VAL A 89 -9.57 -9.78 3.17
C VAL A 89 -10.11 -11.13 2.76
N LYS A 90 -10.31 -11.33 1.46
CA LYS A 90 -10.71 -12.62 0.89
C LYS A 90 -9.70 -13.07 -0.15
N VAL A 91 -9.30 -14.32 -0.12
CA VAL A 91 -8.41 -14.91 -1.11
C VAL A 91 -9.09 -16.10 -1.78
N GLU A 92 -9.02 -16.13 -3.12
CA GLU A 92 -9.62 -17.15 -3.96
C GLU A 92 -8.63 -17.62 -5.02
N PHE A 93 -8.63 -18.92 -5.30
CA PHE A 93 -7.90 -19.49 -6.42
C PHE A 93 -8.67 -20.70 -6.97
N ILE A 94 -8.51 -20.97 -8.27
CA ILE A 94 -9.29 -22.03 -8.93
C ILE A 94 -8.95 -23.41 -8.36
N SER A 95 -9.97 -24.17 -7.96
CA SER A 95 -9.83 -25.49 -7.29
C SER A 95 -9.26 -25.44 -5.87
N TYR A 96 -9.33 -24.28 -5.20
CA TYR A 96 -8.94 -24.12 -3.80
C TYR A 96 -10.10 -23.57 -2.97
N GLN A 97 -10.11 -23.92 -1.69
CA GLN A 97 -11.00 -23.35 -0.69
C GLN A 97 -10.69 -21.87 -0.50
N SER A 98 -11.70 -21.02 -0.69
CA SER A 98 -11.55 -19.58 -0.42
C SER A 98 -11.38 -19.31 1.07
N VAL A 99 -10.50 -18.38 1.41
CA VAL A 99 -10.31 -17.91 2.79
C VAL A 99 -10.85 -16.49 2.89
N GLU A 100 -11.59 -16.19 3.95
CA GLU A 100 -12.08 -14.85 4.27
C GLU A 100 -11.79 -14.52 5.74
N MET A 101 -11.21 -13.33 5.98
CA MET A 101 -10.80 -12.91 7.31
C MET A 101 -10.94 -11.40 7.49
N GLU A 102 -11.35 -10.97 8.68
CA GLU A 102 -11.28 -9.56 9.08
C GLU A 102 -9.90 -9.25 9.66
N MET A 103 -9.29 -8.16 9.21
CA MET A 103 -7.98 -7.71 9.65
C MET A 103 -8.01 -6.24 10.07
N ASP A 104 -7.34 -5.92 11.19
CA ASP A 104 -7.14 -4.54 11.64
C ASP A 104 -5.77 -4.05 11.13
N ILE A 105 -5.77 -3.43 9.96
CA ILE A 105 -4.59 -2.97 9.22
C ILE A 105 -4.33 -1.51 9.63
N ARG A 106 -3.55 -1.28 10.69
CA ARG A 106 -3.18 0.08 11.13
C ARG A 106 -1.80 0.54 10.66
N THR A 107 -0.95 -0.39 10.29
CA THR A 107 0.42 -0.20 9.83
C THR A 107 0.67 -1.09 8.63
N ASN A 108 1.85 -0.99 8.01
CA ASN A 108 2.24 -1.97 7.01
C ASN A 108 2.20 -3.38 7.63
N GLN A 109 1.64 -4.33 6.90
CA GLN A 109 1.50 -5.72 7.33
C GLN A 109 2.00 -6.66 6.26
N GLU A 110 2.68 -7.71 6.70
CA GLU A 110 3.08 -8.83 5.86
C GLU A 110 2.27 -10.06 6.30
N ILE A 111 1.60 -10.72 5.36
CA ILE A 111 0.74 -11.87 5.63
C ILE A 111 1.03 -13.02 4.68
N ASN A 112 1.17 -14.22 5.24
CA ASN A 112 1.30 -15.44 4.45
C ASN A 112 -0.04 -16.17 4.50
N ILE A 113 -0.56 -16.55 3.34
CA ILE A 113 -1.88 -17.15 3.21
C ILE A 113 -1.73 -18.51 2.54
N ASP A 114 -2.09 -19.56 3.29
CA ASP A 114 -2.08 -20.92 2.77
C ASP A 114 -3.51 -21.31 2.35
N LEU A 115 -3.67 -21.67 1.08
CA LEU A 115 -4.93 -22.20 0.57
C LEU A 115 -4.92 -23.73 0.61
N VAL A 116 -6.09 -24.30 0.84
CA VAL A 116 -6.29 -25.76 0.81
C VAL A 116 -6.91 -26.13 -0.52
N GLN A 117 -6.23 -26.97 -1.29
CA GLN A 117 -6.79 -27.53 -2.52
C GLN A 117 -8.00 -28.43 -2.22
N GLU A 118 -9.06 -28.30 -3.01
CA GLU A 118 -10.27 -29.15 -2.94
C GLU A 118 -10.04 -30.58 -3.45
#